data_AF-A0A5C0WH00-F1
#
_entry.id   AF-A0A5C0WH00-F1
#
_cell.length_a   1.000
_cell.length_b   1.000
_cell.length_c   1.000
_cell.angle_alpha   90.00
_cell.angle_beta   90.00
_cell.angle_gamma   90.00
#
_symmetry.space_group_name_H-M   'P 1'
#
loop_
_entity.id
_entity.type
_entity.pdbx_description
1 polymer ?
#
loop_
_entity_poly.entity_id
_entity_poly.type
_entity_poly.pdbx_seq_one_letter_code
_entity_poly.pdbx_strand_id
1 'polypeptide(L)'
;MKKTCRLMTIGLMLLLISGCMGMKEQAEGSQQVVKEEKGPLQTKEIQQKKETAVIETKTWMKQKEPVELPILMYHSISSGNSLRVPKSEFASHMKWLKDNDYVTLSPEEAYRVFTTNSMPSKKSVLITFDDGYTDNYTKAFPILKQYGMKATIFMIEQSIGRPNHLTDEQMDEMMAHGISIESHTIHHLELNRLSKQQQEDELKGSKTFFDQRFSQRTRMVSYPVGRYNEETLKLAKEAGYQMAVTTEPGHAKKEQGMMSLHRVRISPGLSPESFGRLVEGK
;
A
#
# COMPACT_ATOMS: atom_id res chain seq x y z
N MET A 1 -51.90 -73.61 -16.68
CA MET A 1 -53.07 -74.08 -17.46
C MET A 1 -53.90 -72.87 -17.88
N LYS A 2 -54.39 -72.89 -19.12
CA LYS A 2 -54.93 -71.78 -19.91
C LYS A 2 -56.37 -71.41 -19.52
N LYS A 3 -56.74 -70.13 -19.75
CA LYS A 3 -57.90 -69.61 -20.54
C LYS A 3 -58.35 -68.24 -19.98
N THR A 4 -57.93 -67.14 -20.60
CA THR A 4 -58.63 -66.32 -21.63
C THR A 4 -59.84 -65.53 -21.14
N CYS A 5 -59.75 -64.18 -21.22
CA CYS A 5 -60.87 -63.35 -21.68
C CYS A 5 -60.33 -62.13 -22.45
N ARG A 6 -60.89 -61.90 -23.65
CA ARG A 6 -60.62 -60.82 -24.59
C ARG A 6 -61.38 -59.55 -24.17
N LEU A 7 -60.88 -58.36 -24.53
CA LEU A 7 -61.51 -57.49 -25.54
C LEU A 7 -60.59 -56.30 -25.91
N MET A 8 -60.55 -56.00 -27.20
CA MET A 8 -59.84 -54.88 -27.84
C MET A 8 -60.65 -53.58 -27.74
N THR A 9 -59.98 -52.45 -27.60
CA THR A 9 -60.42 -51.17 -28.20
C THR A 9 -59.21 -50.39 -28.69
N ILE A 10 -59.27 -50.01 -29.96
CA ILE A 10 -58.28 -49.25 -30.73
C ILE A 10 -58.55 -47.76 -30.50
N GLY A 11 -57.53 -46.99 -30.14
CA GLY A 11 -57.57 -45.53 -30.03
C GLY A 11 -56.37 -44.92 -30.75
N LEU A 12 -56.60 -44.46 -31.97
CA LEU A 12 -55.68 -43.75 -32.84
C LEU A 12 -55.66 -42.27 -32.43
N MET A 13 -54.49 -41.69 -32.09
CA MET A 13 -54.37 -40.23 -32.10
C MET A 13 -52.96 -39.74 -32.49
N LEU A 14 -52.99 -38.76 -33.38
CA LEU A 14 -51.93 -38.28 -34.26
C LEU A 14 -50.68 -37.71 -33.58
N LEU A 15 -49.54 -37.98 -34.21
CA LEU A 15 -48.34 -37.15 -34.21
C LEU A 15 -48.61 -35.82 -34.92
N LEU A 16 -48.21 -34.70 -34.30
CA LEU A 16 -47.85 -33.47 -35.01
C LEU A 16 -46.47 -33.01 -34.54
N ILE A 17 -45.52 -33.14 -35.45
CA ILE A 17 -44.20 -32.53 -35.42
C ILE A 17 -44.36 -31.15 -36.07
N SER A 18 -43.94 -30.09 -35.39
CA SER A 18 -43.62 -28.83 -36.06
C SER A 18 -42.42 -28.22 -35.35
N GLY A 19 -41.29 -28.19 -36.05
CA GLY A 19 -40.15 -27.36 -35.72
C GLY A 19 -40.25 -26.04 -36.47
N CYS A 20 -39.77 -24.96 -35.85
CA CYS A 20 -39.31 -23.77 -36.54
C CYS A 20 -37.99 -23.32 -35.90
N MET A 21 -36.98 -23.19 -36.76
CA MET A 21 -35.72 -22.51 -36.53
C MET A 21 -35.94 -21.03 -36.20
N GLY A 22 -34.99 -20.42 -35.50
CA GLY A 22 -34.71 -19.00 -35.71
C GLY A 22 -34.09 -18.23 -34.56
N MET A 23 -32.83 -17.84 -34.78
CA MET A 23 -32.20 -16.58 -34.36
C MET A 23 -31.46 -16.53 -33.00
N LYS A 24 -30.16 -16.26 -33.16
CA LYS A 24 -29.24 -15.69 -32.17
C LYS A 24 -29.72 -14.31 -31.73
N GLU A 25 -29.55 -14.01 -30.46
CA GLU A 25 -29.56 -12.65 -29.94
C GLU A 25 -28.30 -12.43 -29.08
N GLN A 26 -27.46 -11.50 -29.50
CA GLN A 26 -26.59 -10.74 -28.60
C GLN A 26 -27.44 -9.59 -28.05
N ALA A 27 -27.45 -9.41 -26.74
CA ALA A 27 -27.80 -8.12 -26.15
C ALA A 27 -27.09 -7.94 -24.81
N GLU A 28 -26.43 -6.78 -24.73
CA GLU A 28 -25.81 -6.17 -23.56
C GLU A 28 -26.86 -5.93 -22.45
N GLY A 29 -26.44 -6.02 -21.18
CA GLY A 29 -27.32 -5.77 -20.04
C GLY A 29 -26.59 -5.73 -18.71
N SER A 30 -26.08 -4.53 -18.39
CA SER A 30 -25.81 -3.97 -17.05
C SER A 30 -25.37 -4.92 -15.92
N GLN A 31 -24.09 -4.84 -15.56
CA GLN A 31 -23.66 -5.21 -14.20
C GLN A 31 -24.33 -4.28 -13.19
N GLN A 32 -25.31 -4.80 -12.47
CA GLN A 32 -25.89 -4.13 -11.31
C GLN A 32 -24.81 -3.99 -10.23
N VAL A 33 -24.43 -2.75 -9.97
CA VAL A 33 -23.68 -2.35 -8.78
C VAL A 33 -24.58 -2.61 -7.57
N VAL A 34 -24.30 -3.68 -6.83
CA VAL A 34 -24.87 -3.87 -5.50
C VAL A 34 -24.25 -2.82 -4.59
N LYS A 35 -25.02 -1.77 -4.28
CA LYS A 35 -24.71 -0.84 -3.20
C LYS A 35 -24.89 -1.57 -1.88
N GLU A 36 -23.80 -2.01 -1.27
CA GLU A 36 -23.79 -2.24 0.17
C GLU A 36 -23.70 -0.86 0.86
N GLU A 37 -24.82 -0.43 1.42
CA GLU A 37 -24.85 0.70 2.35
C GLU A 37 -24.16 0.26 3.65
N LYS A 38 -22.92 0.73 3.86
CA LYS A 38 -22.29 0.69 5.18
C LYS A 38 -23.06 1.66 6.08
N GLY A 39 -23.70 1.10 7.12
CA GLY A 39 -24.35 1.86 8.18
C GLY A 39 -23.37 2.82 8.89
N PRO A 40 -23.90 3.80 9.64
CA PRO A 40 -23.09 4.86 10.21
C PRO A 40 -22.03 4.29 11.17
N LEU A 41 -20.77 4.68 10.95
CA LEU A 41 -19.65 4.44 11.85
C LEU A 41 -20.02 4.92 13.26
N GLN A 42 -20.21 3.98 14.19
CA GLN A 42 -20.22 4.28 15.61
C GLN A 42 -18.80 4.68 16.01
N THR A 43 -18.57 5.98 16.08
CA THR A 43 -17.38 6.59 16.65
C THR A 43 -17.38 6.31 18.15
N LYS A 44 -16.63 5.30 18.59
CA LYS A 44 -16.16 5.29 19.97
C LYS A 44 -15.11 6.40 20.07
N GLU A 45 -15.44 7.47 20.77
CA GLU A 45 -14.49 8.51 21.16
C GLU A 45 -13.39 7.88 22.02
N ILE A 46 -12.30 7.46 21.38
CA ILE A 46 -11.03 7.27 22.07
C ILE A 46 -10.37 8.65 22.06
N GLN A 47 -10.66 9.46 23.09
CA GLN A 47 -9.89 10.65 23.39
C GLN A 47 -8.49 10.24 23.86
N GLN A 48 -7.62 9.87 22.92
CA GLN A 48 -6.19 9.84 23.16
C GLN A 48 -5.59 11.05 22.48
N LYS A 49 -5.39 12.11 23.28
CA LYS A 49 -4.69 13.33 22.89
C LYS A 49 -3.25 12.93 22.55
N LYS A 50 -3.01 12.54 21.30
CA LYS A 50 -1.68 12.18 20.79
C LYS A 50 -0.89 13.49 20.70
N GLU A 51 -0.15 13.78 21.76
CA GLU A 51 0.82 14.87 21.80
C GLU A 51 1.74 14.69 20.60
N THR A 52 1.67 15.60 19.62
CA THR A 52 2.52 15.55 18.43
C THR A 52 3.96 15.61 18.93
N ALA A 53 4.65 14.46 18.93
CA ALA A 53 6.00 14.36 19.45
C ALA A 53 6.85 15.43 18.75
N VAL A 54 7.35 16.39 19.52
CA VAL A 54 8.20 17.46 19.00
C VAL A 54 9.50 16.80 18.54
N ILE A 55 9.73 16.75 17.23
CA ILE A 55 10.99 16.25 16.68
C ILE A 55 12.09 17.22 17.10
N GLU A 56 12.96 16.78 18.00
CA GLU A 56 14.13 17.56 18.39
C GLU A 56 15.16 17.57 17.27
N THR A 57 15.29 18.72 16.59
CA THR A 57 16.21 18.88 15.46
C THR A 57 17.48 19.64 15.82
N LYS A 58 17.67 20.07 17.08
CA LYS A 58 18.82 20.88 17.50
C LYS A 58 20.16 20.17 17.28
N THR A 59 20.17 18.85 17.36
CA THR A 59 21.35 18.00 17.18
C THR A 59 21.58 17.58 15.73
N TRP A 60 20.69 17.96 14.81
CA TRP A 60 20.81 17.54 13.41
C TRP A 60 21.98 18.22 12.73
N MET A 61 22.73 17.43 11.96
CA MET A 61 23.91 17.89 11.25
C MET A 61 23.49 18.48 9.91
N LYS A 62 23.78 19.76 9.67
CA LYS A 62 23.65 20.37 8.35
C LYS A 62 24.60 19.67 7.38
N GLN A 63 24.09 19.28 6.21
CA GLN A 63 24.89 18.65 5.17
C GLN A 63 25.47 19.70 4.21
N LYS A 64 26.69 19.44 3.73
CA LYS A 64 27.37 20.31 2.75
C LYS A 64 26.75 20.18 1.36
N GLU A 65 26.53 18.93 0.93
CA GLU A 65 25.87 18.60 -0.32
C GLU A 65 24.37 18.34 -0.11
N PRO A 66 23.55 18.40 -1.16
CA PRO A 66 22.17 17.93 -1.12
C PRO A 66 22.09 16.49 -0.59
N VAL A 67 21.18 16.23 0.34
CA VAL A 67 21.00 14.89 0.90
C VAL A 67 20.49 13.92 -0.16
N GLU A 68 21.13 12.75 -0.21
CA GLU A 68 20.61 11.55 -0.84
C GLU A 68 20.17 10.57 0.25
N LEU A 69 18.89 10.20 0.25
CA LEU A 69 18.31 9.33 1.27
C LEU A 69 17.90 7.99 0.64
N PRO A 70 18.43 6.84 1.10
CA PRO A 70 17.87 5.55 0.72
C PRO A 70 16.45 5.41 1.29
N ILE A 71 15.47 5.29 0.39
CA ILE A 71 14.09 4.92 0.72
C ILE A 71 13.89 3.47 0.28
N LEU A 72 13.86 2.53 1.22
CA LEU A 72 13.74 1.11 0.91
C LEU A 72 12.29 0.76 0.60
N MET A 73 12.07 0.02 -0.49
CA MET A 73 10.76 -0.44 -0.92
C MET A 73 10.64 -1.95 -0.71
N TYR A 74 9.91 -2.33 0.35
CA TYR A 74 9.40 -3.67 0.60
C TYR A 74 7.93 -3.77 0.21
N HIS A 75 7.39 -4.98 0.11
CA HIS A 75 5.94 -5.22 -0.03
C HIS A 75 5.51 -6.27 1.01
N SER A 76 5.73 -7.56 0.70
CA SER A 76 5.32 -8.67 1.55
C SER A 76 6.53 -9.35 2.19
N ILE A 77 6.41 -9.69 3.48
CA ILE A 77 7.40 -10.51 4.19
C ILE A 77 7.03 -11.99 4.10
N SER A 78 7.14 -12.53 2.89
CA SER A 78 6.81 -13.93 2.60
C SER A 78 7.73 -14.49 1.50
N SER A 79 7.30 -15.50 0.77
CA SER A 79 8.07 -16.13 -0.31
C SER A 79 7.20 -16.34 -1.55
N GLY A 80 7.83 -16.52 -2.71
CA GLY A 80 7.17 -17.02 -3.93
C GLY A 80 7.23 -16.10 -5.15
N ASN A 81 7.63 -14.83 -5.00
CA ASN A 81 7.88 -13.93 -6.14
C ASN A 81 8.86 -12.82 -5.76
N SER A 82 9.18 -11.94 -6.71
CA SER A 82 10.16 -10.85 -6.55
C SER A 82 9.75 -9.72 -5.59
N LEU A 83 8.52 -9.69 -5.11
CA LEU A 83 8.00 -8.70 -4.14
C LEU A 83 7.92 -9.26 -2.71
N ARG A 84 8.31 -10.54 -2.53
CA ARG A 84 8.14 -11.29 -1.29
C ARG A 84 9.49 -11.63 -0.69
N VAL A 85 9.90 -10.86 0.33
CA VAL A 85 11.18 -11.06 1.03
C VAL A 85 10.96 -12.02 2.22
N PRO A 86 11.70 -13.15 2.31
CA PRO A 86 11.58 -14.07 3.42
C PRO A 86 11.80 -13.40 4.79
N LYS A 87 11.10 -13.86 5.82
CA LYS A 87 11.22 -13.30 7.19
C LYS A 87 12.66 -13.31 7.71
N SER A 88 13.40 -14.39 7.49
CA SER A 88 14.80 -14.51 7.90
C SER A 88 15.71 -13.51 7.20
N GLU A 89 15.46 -13.28 5.91
CA GLU A 89 16.19 -12.30 5.10
C GLU A 89 15.88 -10.87 5.57
N PHE A 90 14.60 -10.54 5.75
CA PHE A 90 14.20 -9.25 6.33
C PHE A 90 14.83 -9.02 7.72
N ALA A 91 14.84 -10.03 8.59
CA ALA A 91 15.52 -9.96 9.89
C ALA A 91 17.02 -9.66 9.75
N SER A 92 17.68 -10.27 8.75
CA SER A 92 19.10 -10.04 8.46
C SER A 92 19.35 -8.61 7.96
N HIS A 93 18.45 -8.05 7.15
CA HIS A 93 18.53 -6.66 6.68
C HIS A 93 18.41 -5.66 7.83
N MET A 94 17.42 -5.86 8.71
CA MET A 94 17.23 -4.98 9.88
C MET A 94 18.41 -5.08 10.85
N LYS A 95 18.94 -6.29 11.05
CA LYS A 95 20.16 -6.47 11.84
C LYS A 95 21.34 -5.73 11.21
N TRP A 96 21.53 -5.83 9.89
CA TRP A 96 22.60 -5.13 9.19
C TRP A 96 22.50 -3.61 9.36
N LEU A 97 21.30 -3.02 9.20
CA LEU A 97 21.08 -1.59 9.45
C LEU A 97 21.47 -1.21 10.88
N LYS A 98 21.06 -2.02 11.87
CA LYS A 98 21.40 -1.81 13.29
C LYS A 98 22.90 -1.87 13.55
N ASP A 99 23.56 -2.92 13.07
CA ASP A 99 24.99 -3.16 13.26
C ASP A 99 25.85 -2.09 12.56
N ASN A 100 25.30 -1.39 11.55
CA ASN A 100 25.98 -0.34 10.79
C ASN A 100 25.53 1.08 11.17
N ASP A 101 24.90 1.26 12.33
CA ASP A 101 24.50 2.55 12.92
C ASP A 101 23.52 3.38 12.08
N TYR A 102 22.65 2.73 11.31
CA TYR A 102 21.59 3.44 10.58
C TYR A 102 20.48 3.91 11.53
N VAL A 103 20.09 5.17 11.36
CA VAL A 103 18.87 5.73 11.96
C VAL A 103 17.71 5.59 10.97
N THR A 104 16.63 4.95 11.41
CA THR A 104 15.40 4.84 10.61
C THR A 104 14.51 6.06 10.83
N LEU A 105 14.03 6.66 9.76
CA LEU A 105 13.24 7.89 9.78
C LEU A 105 11.73 7.63 9.72
N SER A 106 10.94 8.51 10.35
CA SER A 106 9.52 8.70 10.06
C SER A 106 9.31 9.58 8.81
N PRO A 107 8.09 9.62 8.23
CA PRO A 107 7.74 10.54 7.14
C PRO A 107 8.03 12.01 7.45
N GLU A 108 7.78 12.47 8.68
CA GLU A 108 8.06 13.86 9.05
C GLU A 108 9.57 14.13 9.13
N GLU A 109 10.36 13.21 9.68
CA GLU A 109 11.81 13.34 9.73
C GLU A 109 12.40 13.34 8.32
N ALA A 110 11.97 12.44 7.44
CA ALA A 110 12.39 12.42 6.04
C ALA A 110 12.03 13.73 5.31
N TYR A 111 10.82 14.27 5.52
CA TYR A 111 10.46 15.58 4.98
C TYR A 111 11.42 16.68 5.45
N ARG A 112 11.71 16.73 6.75
CA ARG A 112 12.66 17.69 7.33
C ARG A 112 14.07 17.53 6.76
N VAL A 113 14.52 16.30 6.52
CA VAL A 113 15.82 16.02 5.90
C VAL A 113 15.93 16.76 4.56
N PHE A 114 14.95 16.59 3.67
CA PHE A 114 14.97 17.23 2.35
C PHE A 114 14.75 18.75 2.42
N THR A 115 13.85 19.25 3.29
CA THR A 115 13.55 20.69 3.32
C THR A 115 14.63 21.51 4.01
N THR A 116 15.34 20.93 4.99
CA THR A 116 16.35 21.64 5.77
C THR A 116 17.78 21.28 5.38
N ASN A 117 17.97 20.28 4.51
CA ASN A 117 19.28 19.71 4.17
C ASN A 117 20.11 19.34 5.42
N SER A 118 19.46 18.75 6.42
CA SER A 118 20.07 18.36 7.68
C SER A 118 19.65 16.96 8.05
N MET A 119 20.55 16.16 8.63
CA MET A 119 20.26 14.76 8.99
C MET A 119 20.46 14.50 10.48
N PRO A 120 19.66 13.60 11.09
CA PRO A 120 19.84 13.20 12.48
C PRO A 120 21.09 12.33 12.69
N SER A 121 21.53 11.63 11.65
CA SER A 121 22.75 10.81 11.65
C SER A 121 23.40 10.82 10.27
N LYS A 122 24.70 10.52 10.21
CA LYS A 122 25.43 10.33 8.94
C LYS A 122 24.84 9.20 8.10
N LYS A 123 24.25 8.20 8.75
CA LYS A 123 23.58 7.06 8.12
C LYS A 123 22.12 7.07 8.52
N SER A 124 21.26 7.45 7.58
CA SER A 124 19.82 7.49 7.77
C SER A 124 19.13 6.75 6.64
N VAL A 125 17.99 6.13 6.92
CA VAL A 125 17.21 5.36 5.94
C VAL A 125 15.72 5.50 6.23
N LEU A 126 14.89 5.50 5.19
CA LEU A 126 13.44 5.37 5.33
C LEU A 126 13.02 3.97 4.89
N ILE A 127 12.46 3.18 5.80
CA ILE A 127 11.95 1.84 5.46
C ILE A 127 10.48 1.98 5.08
N THR A 128 10.11 1.53 3.88
CA THR A 128 8.72 1.59 3.41
C THR A 128 8.20 0.22 2.97
N PHE A 129 6.90 0.00 3.17
CA PHE A 129 6.16 -1.16 2.68
C PHE A 129 4.95 -0.67 1.88
N ASP A 130 4.76 -1.22 0.69
CA ASP A 130 3.55 -0.98 -0.10
C ASP A 130 2.46 -2.01 0.23
N ASP A 131 1.23 -1.71 -0.17
CA ASP A 131 0.00 -2.52 -0.14
C ASP A 131 -0.64 -2.78 1.24
N GLY A 132 0.13 -2.79 2.33
CA GLY A 132 -0.40 -3.01 3.68
C GLY A 132 -0.82 -4.46 3.94
N TYR A 133 0.04 -5.42 3.60
CA TYR A 133 -0.21 -6.84 3.82
C TYR A 133 -0.20 -7.23 5.32
N THR A 134 -0.99 -8.23 5.71
CA THR A 134 -1.02 -8.76 7.09
C THR A 134 0.35 -9.24 7.60
N ASP A 135 1.25 -9.65 6.69
CA ASP A 135 2.60 -10.07 7.09
C ASP A 135 3.53 -8.91 7.48
N ASN A 136 3.17 -7.68 7.14
CA ASN A 136 3.83 -6.48 7.67
C ASN A 136 3.63 -6.40 9.19
N TYR A 137 2.43 -6.76 9.69
CA TYR A 137 2.16 -6.87 11.12
C TYR A 137 2.69 -8.17 11.72
N THR A 138 2.37 -9.33 11.16
CA THR A 138 2.68 -10.62 11.83
C THR A 138 4.16 -11.02 11.77
N LYS A 139 4.94 -10.45 10.83
CA LYS A 139 6.36 -10.83 10.64
C LYS A 139 7.31 -9.64 10.68
N ALA A 140 7.02 -8.55 9.97
CA ALA A 140 7.93 -7.40 9.92
C ALA A 140 7.94 -6.63 11.25
N PHE A 141 6.75 -6.30 11.77
CA PHE A 141 6.58 -5.46 12.95
C PHE A 141 7.30 -5.99 14.22
N PRO A 142 7.26 -7.28 14.58
CA PRO A 142 8.03 -7.80 15.72
C PRO A 142 9.54 -7.56 15.59
N ILE A 143 10.08 -7.66 14.36
CA ILE A 143 11.51 -7.45 14.10
C ILE A 143 11.84 -5.95 14.18
N LEU A 144 11.00 -5.09 13.59
CA LEU A 144 11.17 -3.63 13.69
C LEU A 144 11.13 -3.18 15.16
N LYS A 145 10.17 -3.69 15.93
CA LYS A 145 10.01 -3.41 17.37
C LYS A 145 11.23 -3.90 18.17
N GLN A 146 11.77 -5.08 17.86
CA GLN A 146 12.99 -5.61 18.50
C GLN A 146 14.17 -4.66 18.37
N TYR A 147 14.32 -3.98 17.24
CA TYR A 147 15.42 -3.04 17.00
C TYR A 147 15.08 -1.57 17.29
N GLY A 148 13.85 -1.27 17.72
CA GLY A 148 13.37 0.10 17.92
C GLY A 148 13.32 0.92 16.63
N MET A 149 13.07 0.26 15.50
CA MET A 149 13.09 0.88 14.17
C MET A 149 11.73 1.47 13.80
N LYS A 150 11.77 2.63 13.17
CA LYS A 150 10.65 3.27 12.50
C LYS A 150 10.51 2.72 11.08
N ALA A 151 9.28 2.66 10.58
CA ALA A 151 8.99 2.36 9.18
C ALA A 151 7.67 3.02 8.76
N THR A 152 7.38 2.98 7.47
CA THR A 152 6.15 3.50 6.87
C THR A 152 5.43 2.39 6.12
N ILE A 153 4.14 2.24 6.33
CA ILE A 153 3.25 1.41 5.50
C ILE A 153 2.43 2.35 4.63
N PHE A 154 2.48 2.17 3.31
CA PHE A 154 1.53 2.78 2.38
C PHE A 154 0.31 1.87 2.29
N MET A 155 -0.78 2.27 2.95
CA MET A 155 -2.00 1.47 3.05
C MET A 155 -2.98 1.83 1.93
N ILE A 156 -3.54 0.81 1.29
CA ILE A 156 -4.67 0.95 0.36
C ILE A 156 -5.96 1.03 1.18
N GLU A 157 -6.70 2.14 1.10
CA GLU A 157 -7.89 2.36 1.93
C GLU A 157 -8.89 1.20 1.85
N GLN A 158 -9.27 0.80 0.64
CA GLN A 158 -10.30 -0.24 0.48
C GLN A 158 -9.85 -1.65 0.86
N SER A 159 -8.56 -1.87 1.04
CA SER A 159 -8.02 -3.16 1.45
C SER A 159 -8.01 -3.35 2.97
N ILE A 160 -8.24 -2.29 3.76
CA ILE A 160 -8.26 -2.39 5.22
C ILE A 160 -9.26 -3.45 5.67
N GLY A 161 -8.80 -4.39 6.51
CA GLY A 161 -9.60 -5.50 7.04
C GLY A 161 -9.96 -6.59 6.04
N ARG A 162 -9.59 -6.47 4.76
CA ARG A 162 -9.77 -7.54 3.77
C ARG A 162 -8.80 -8.69 4.04
N PRO A 163 -9.09 -9.91 3.52
CA PRO A 163 -8.15 -11.02 3.61
C PRO A 163 -6.74 -10.63 3.15
N ASN A 164 -5.74 -11.04 3.94
CA ASN A 164 -4.32 -10.75 3.76
C ASN A 164 -3.88 -9.28 3.87
N HIS A 165 -4.73 -8.39 4.39
CA HIS A 165 -4.37 -6.99 4.64
C HIS A 165 -4.48 -6.63 6.12
N LEU A 166 -3.90 -5.48 6.47
CA LEU A 166 -3.94 -4.96 7.83
C LEU A 166 -5.37 -4.59 8.25
N THR A 167 -5.66 -4.84 9.53
CA THR A 167 -6.86 -4.35 10.22
C THR A 167 -6.59 -3.00 10.87
N ASP A 168 -7.66 -2.30 11.21
CA ASP A 168 -7.63 -1.07 12.00
C ASP A 168 -6.83 -1.24 13.30
N GLU A 169 -7.10 -2.31 14.06
CA GLU A 169 -6.46 -2.57 15.36
C GLU A 169 -4.96 -2.84 15.21
N GLN A 170 -4.55 -3.55 14.16
CA GLN A 170 -3.14 -3.80 13.85
C GLN A 170 -2.41 -2.50 13.51
N MET A 171 -3.04 -1.63 12.72
CA MET A 171 -2.46 -0.33 12.38
C MET A 171 -2.34 0.57 13.62
N ASP A 172 -3.36 0.62 14.47
CA ASP A 172 -3.32 1.41 15.71
C ASP A 172 -2.17 0.94 16.64
N GLU A 173 -1.95 -0.37 16.79
CA GLU A 173 -0.81 -0.90 17.57
C GLU A 173 0.54 -0.55 16.93
N MET A 174 0.67 -0.73 15.61
CA MET A 174 1.89 -0.38 14.88
C MET A 174 2.23 1.11 15.04
N MET A 175 1.22 1.97 14.97
CA MET A 175 1.37 3.42 15.17
C MET A 175 1.74 3.81 16.59
N ALA A 176 1.33 3.05 17.59
CA ALA A 176 1.77 3.24 18.97
C ALA A 176 3.27 2.89 19.17
N HIS A 177 3.90 2.25 18.19
CA HIS A 177 5.29 1.77 18.26
C HIS A 177 6.18 2.34 17.14
N GLY A 178 5.84 3.51 16.62
CA GLY A 178 6.70 4.28 15.72
C GLY A 178 6.61 3.88 14.24
N ILE A 179 5.63 3.05 13.86
CA ILE A 179 5.29 2.81 12.46
C ILE A 179 4.31 3.88 11.99
N SER A 180 4.53 4.43 10.81
CA SER A 180 3.64 5.42 10.19
C SER A 180 2.75 4.74 9.17
N ILE A 181 1.47 5.12 9.12
CA ILE A 181 0.53 4.70 8.07
C ILE A 181 0.32 5.89 7.15
N GLU A 182 0.63 5.72 5.86
CA GLU A 182 0.57 6.73 4.81
C GLU A 182 -0.27 6.20 3.64
N SER A 183 -0.50 7.02 2.61
CA SER A 183 -1.48 6.68 1.56
C SER A 183 -0.92 5.81 0.44
N HIS A 184 -1.67 4.79 0.05
CA HIS A 184 -1.52 4.07 -1.23
C HIS A 184 -2.77 4.18 -2.11
N THR A 185 -3.42 5.34 -2.06
CA THR A 185 -4.70 5.66 -2.71
C THR A 185 -5.89 4.85 -2.16
N ILE A 186 -7.07 5.06 -2.74
CA ILE A 186 -8.30 4.42 -2.28
C ILE A 186 -8.39 3.00 -2.82
N HIS A 187 -8.25 2.85 -4.13
CA HIS A 187 -8.53 1.61 -4.86
C HIS A 187 -7.30 0.98 -5.51
N HIS A 188 -6.11 1.56 -5.34
CA HIS A 188 -4.86 1.07 -5.94
C HIS A 188 -4.92 1.01 -7.49
N LEU A 189 -5.44 2.07 -8.10
CA LEU A 189 -5.57 2.19 -9.56
C LEU A 189 -4.32 2.82 -10.19
N GLU A 190 -4.00 2.43 -11.42
CA GLU A 190 -2.93 3.03 -12.22
C GLU A 190 -3.31 4.49 -12.59
N LEU A 191 -2.81 5.46 -11.81
CA LEU A 191 -3.27 6.85 -11.81
C LEU A 191 -3.13 7.55 -13.17
N ASN A 192 -2.04 7.30 -13.91
CA ASN A 192 -1.79 7.95 -15.19
C ASN A 192 -2.75 7.53 -16.32
N ARG A 193 -3.60 6.52 -16.08
CA ARG A 193 -4.68 6.09 -17.00
C ARG A 193 -6.04 6.66 -16.63
N LEU A 194 -6.16 7.32 -15.49
CA LEU A 194 -7.40 7.88 -15.00
C LEU A 194 -7.62 9.31 -15.51
N SER A 195 -8.89 9.70 -15.63
CA SER A 195 -9.23 11.11 -15.82
C SER A 195 -8.75 11.96 -14.65
N LYS A 196 -8.61 13.27 -14.86
CA LYS A 196 -8.22 14.21 -13.81
C LYS A 196 -9.10 14.08 -12.55
N GLN A 197 -10.42 14.02 -12.72
CA GLN A 197 -11.34 13.91 -11.58
C GLN A 197 -11.11 12.63 -10.78
N GLN A 198 -10.94 11.50 -11.46
CA GLN A 198 -10.66 10.22 -10.80
C GLN A 198 -9.32 10.22 -10.06
N GLN A 199 -8.28 10.85 -10.62
CA GLN A 199 -7.01 11.02 -9.90
C GLN A 199 -7.18 11.90 -8.66
N GLU A 200 -7.95 12.99 -8.75
CA GLU A 200 -8.23 13.86 -7.60
C GLU A 200 -8.98 13.07 -6.51
N ASP A 201 -10.01 12.31 -6.88
CA ASP A 201 -10.79 11.49 -5.95
C ASP A 201 -9.88 10.47 -5.23
N GLU A 202 -9.04 9.74 -5.96
CA GLU A 202 -8.07 8.78 -5.40
C GLU A 202 -7.09 9.44 -4.41
N LEU A 203 -6.50 10.57 -4.79
CA LEU A 203 -5.42 11.20 -4.03
C LEU A 203 -5.95 11.97 -2.82
N LYS A 204 -6.95 12.82 -3.03
CA LYS A 204 -7.53 13.68 -1.99
C LYS A 204 -8.43 12.90 -1.04
N GLY A 205 -9.20 11.94 -1.56
CA GLY A 205 -10.07 11.09 -0.76
C GLY A 205 -9.26 10.23 0.21
N SER A 206 -8.26 9.50 -0.28
CA SER A 206 -7.40 8.68 0.59
C SER A 206 -6.66 9.51 1.64
N LYS A 207 -6.15 10.70 1.27
CA LYS A 207 -5.53 11.62 2.24
C LYS A 207 -6.51 12.01 3.34
N THR A 208 -7.71 12.42 2.95
CA THR A 208 -8.76 12.86 3.88
C THR A 208 -9.14 11.72 4.82
N PHE A 209 -9.31 10.51 4.27
CA PHE A 209 -9.60 9.31 5.04
C PHE A 209 -8.53 9.05 6.10
N PHE A 210 -7.24 8.98 5.72
CA PHE A 210 -6.16 8.67 6.66
C PHE A 210 -5.93 9.78 7.68
N ASP A 211 -6.05 11.06 7.28
CA ASP A 211 -5.99 12.20 8.20
C ASP A 211 -7.07 12.11 9.28
N GLN A 212 -8.31 11.79 8.89
CA GLN A 212 -9.44 11.67 9.80
C GLN A 212 -9.34 10.42 10.67
N ARG A 213 -9.10 9.25 10.07
CA ARG A 213 -9.07 7.95 10.76
C ARG A 213 -8.03 7.91 11.86
N PHE A 214 -6.85 8.48 11.63
CA PHE A 214 -5.74 8.43 12.58
C PHE A 214 -5.47 9.75 13.30
N SER A 215 -6.32 10.77 13.08
CA SER A 215 -6.11 12.13 13.60
C SER A 215 -4.68 12.62 13.34
N GLN A 216 -4.20 12.39 12.12
CA GLN A 216 -2.82 12.61 11.72
C GLN A 216 -2.72 13.61 10.57
N ARG A 217 -1.48 13.92 10.19
CA ARG A 217 -1.19 14.56 8.91
C ARG A 217 -0.49 13.54 8.02
N THR A 218 -1.23 12.90 7.13
CA THR A 218 -0.73 12.04 6.06
C THR A 218 0.12 12.90 5.13
N ARG A 219 1.43 12.63 5.10
CA ARG A 219 2.45 13.43 4.42
C ARG A 219 2.85 12.81 3.10
N MET A 220 2.75 11.49 2.98
CA MET A 220 3.29 10.74 1.87
C MET A 220 2.22 9.97 1.11
N VAL A 221 2.43 9.83 -0.20
CA VAL A 221 1.71 8.88 -1.04
C VAL A 221 2.69 8.03 -1.86
N SER A 222 2.41 6.74 -1.97
CA SER A 222 3.07 5.85 -2.92
C SER A 222 2.15 5.67 -4.11
N TYR A 223 2.64 5.90 -5.33
CA TYR A 223 1.80 5.74 -6.53
C TYR A 223 1.64 4.25 -6.88
N PRO A 224 0.40 3.74 -7.01
CA PRO A 224 0.15 2.35 -7.36
C PRO A 224 0.93 1.95 -8.60
N VAL A 225 1.55 0.76 -8.53
CA VAL A 225 2.42 0.18 -9.58
C VAL A 225 3.53 1.12 -10.11
N GLY A 226 3.84 2.20 -9.39
CA GLY A 226 4.86 3.19 -9.75
C GLY A 226 4.51 4.08 -10.94
N ARG A 227 3.24 4.11 -11.38
CA ARG A 227 2.83 4.84 -12.60
C ARG A 227 2.14 6.16 -12.26
N TYR A 228 2.62 7.23 -12.89
CA TYR A 228 2.16 8.60 -12.68
C TYR A 228 2.41 9.45 -13.94
N ASN A 229 1.77 10.61 -14.03
CA ASN A 229 2.03 11.64 -15.05
C ASN A 229 2.09 13.04 -14.41
N GLU A 230 2.30 14.09 -15.20
CA GLU A 230 2.38 15.47 -14.69
C GLU A 230 1.12 15.90 -13.92
N GLU A 231 -0.07 15.48 -14.39
CA GLU A 231 -1.33 15.74 -13.69
C GLU A 231 -1.35 15.04 -12.33
N THR A 232 -0.88 13.79 -12.24
CA THR A 232 -0.76 13.06 -10.97
C THR A 232 0.12 13.80 -9.96
N LEU A 233 1.29 14.29 -10.39
CA LEU A 233 2.22 15.03 -9.52
C LEU A 233 1.58 16.33 -8.99
N LYS A 234 0.89 17.05 -9.87
CA LYS A 234 0.18 18.28 -9.53
C LYS A 234 -0.94 18.02 -8.54
N LEU A 235 -1.81 17.04 -8.82
CA LEU A 235 -2.94 16.70 -7.97
C LEU A 235 -2.50 16.17 -6.60
N ALA A 236 -1.42 15.40 -6.52
CA ALA A 236 -0.87 14.95 -5.24
C ALA A 236 -0.43 16.14 -4.36
N LYS A 237 0.22 17.13 -4.96
CA LYS A 237 0.60 18.37 -4.28
C LYS A 237 -0.62 19.20 -3.86
N GLU A 238 -1.62 19.34 -4.74
CA GLU A 238 -2.87 20.07 -4.47
C GLU A 238 -3.73 19.40 -3.39
N ALA A 239 -3.73 18.06 -3.32
CA ALA A 239 -4.34 17.30 -2.23
C ALA A 239 -3.66 17.57 -0.88
N GLY A 240 -2.43 18.09 -0.88
CA GLY A 240 -1.68 18.48 0.33
C GLY A 240 -0.67 17.45 0.81
N TYR A 241 -0.31 16.45 -0.01
CA TYR A 241 0.85 15.62 0.27
C TYR A 241 2.13 16.47 0.23
N GLN A 242 3.11 16.10 1.05
CA GLN A 242 4.40 16.78 1.15
C GLN A 242 5.52 16.01 0.47
N MET A 243 5.37 14.69 0.36
CA MET A 243 6.24 13.84 -0.45
C MET A 243 5.39 12.81 -1.21
N ALA A 244 5.92 12.31 -2.32
CA ALA A 244 5.43 11.08 -2.92
C ALA A 244 6.60 10.24 -3.44
N VAL A 245 6.41 8.93 -3.44
CA VAL A 245 7.44 7.96 -3.84
C VAL A 245 7.01 7.17 -5.06
N THR A 246 7.98 6.81 -5.90
CA THR A 246 7.79 6.08 -7.15
C THR A 246 8.46 4.70 -7.07
N THR A 247 8.51 3.98 -8.19
CA THR A 247 9.36 2.77 -8.31
C THR A 247 10.64 3.05 -9.11
N GLU A 248 10.94 4.30 -9.43
CA GLU A 248 12.18 4.68 -10.10
C GLU A 248 13.37 4.32 -9.20
N PRO A 249 14.40 3.64 -9.73
CA PRO A 249 15.49 3.14 -8.91
C PRO A 249 16.41 4.28 -8.44
N GLY A 250 16.88 4.15 -7.20
CA GLY A 250 17.97 4.95 -6.65
C GLY A 250 17.62 5.63 -5.33
N HIS A 251 18.58 6.38 -4.79
CA HIS A 251 18.35 7.20 -3.62
C HIS A 251 17.43 8.38 -3.94
N ALA A 252 16.58 8.71 -2.99
CA ALA A 252 15.71 9.88 -3.08
C ALA A 252 16.54 11.15 -2.93
N LYS A 253 16.28 12.12 -3.80
CA LYS A 253 16.92 13.44 -3.79
C LYS A 253 15.86 14.51 -4.00
N LYS A 254 16.04 15.69 -3.41
CA LYS A 254 15.06 16.78 -3.53
C LYS A 254 14.88 17.23 -4.98
N GLU A 255 15.94 17.15 -5.78
CA GLU A 255 16.02 17.58 -7.17
C GLU A 255 15.14 16.73 -8.11
N GLN A 256 14.80 15.50 -7.70
CA GLN A 256 13.83 14.66 -8.42
C GLN A 256 12.41 15.26 -8.37
N GLY A 257 12.17 16.21 -7.46
CA GLY A 257 10.85 16.71 -7.11
C GLY A 257 10.28 15.96 -5.90
N MET A 258 9.74 16.71 -4.93
CA MET A 258 9.20 16.11 -3.70
C MET A 258 8.03 15.15 -3.97
N MET A 259 7.35 15.26 -5.11
CA MET A 259 6.26 14.36 -5.51
C MET A 259 6.73 13.16 -6.34
N SER A 260 8.02 12.91 -6.47
CA SER A 260 8.54 11.87 -7.38
C SER A 260 9.85 11.26 -6.87
N LEU A 261 9.95 11.07 -5.56
CA LEU A 261 11.16 10.54 -4.92
C LEU A 261 11.40 9.08 -5.33
N HIS A 262 12.64 8.77 -5.67
CA HIS A 262 13.07 7.43 -6.05
C HIS A 262 13.14 6.49 -4.85
N ARG A 263 13.13 5.17 -5.10
CA ARG A 263 13.27 4.14 -4.08
C ARG A 263 14.28 3.07 -4.45
N VAL A 264 14.83 2.44 -3.42
CA VAL A 264 15.67 1.25 -3.51
C VAL A 264 14.77 0.02 -3.36
N ARG A 265 14.51 -0.68 -4.47
CA ARG A 265 13.72 -1.93 -4.46
C ARG A 265 14.47 -3.02 -3.71
N ILE A 266 13.81 -3.67 -2.76
CA ILE A 266 14.34 -4.85 -2.08
C ILE A 266 13.64 -6.10 -2.61
N SER A 267 14.38 -6.86 -3.41
CA SER A 267 13.97 -8.18 -3.91
C SER A 267 14.51 -9.28 -2.99
N PRO A 268 13.89 -10.48 -2.96
CA PRO A 268 14.42 -11.61 -2.19
C PRO A 268 15.76 -12.11 -2.75
N GLY A 269 16.51 -12.83 -1.91
CA GLY A 269 17.79 -13.43 -2.27
C GLY A 269 19.00 -12.54 -2.01
N LEU A 270 18.86 -11.46 -1.24
CA LEU A 270 19.97 -10.58 -0.88
C LEU A 270 20.67 -11.08 0.38
N SER A 271 21.99 -11.26 0.28
CA SER A 271 22.83 -11.39 1.49
C SER A 271 22.89 -10.05 2.23
N PRO A 272 23.23 -10.03 3.54
CA PRO A 272 23.43 -8.78 4.28
C PRO A 272 24.41 -7.81 3.59
N GLU A 273 25.49 -8.32 2.99
CA GLU A 273 26.48 -7.51 2.27
C GLU A 273 25.92 -6.93 0.97
N SER A 274 25.12 -7.71 0.23
CA SER A 274 24.48 -7.24 -1.00
C SER A 274 23.38 -6.24 -0.71
N PHE A 275 22.60 -6.46 0.35
CA PHE A 275 21.68 -5.48 0.90
C PHE A 275 22.40 -4.18 1.28
N GLY A 276 23.53 -4.28 2.00
CA GLY A 276 24.33 -3.12 2.38
C GLY A 276 24.80 -2.28 1.19
N ARG A 277 25.30 -2.93 0.12
CA ARG A 277 25.68 -2.22 -1.12
C ARG A 277 24.53 -1.44 -1.74
N LEU A 278 23.33 -2.03 -1.78
CA LEU A 278 22.13 -1.35 -2.28
C LEU A 278 21.76 -0.13 -1.42
N VAL A 279 21.84 -0.25 -0.09
CA VAL A 279 21.55 0.87 0.83
C VAL A 279 22.60 1.98 0.73
N GLU A 280 23.84 1.63 0.42
CA GLU A 280 24.95 2.58 0.24
C GLU A 280 25.01 3.19 -1.17
N GLY A 281 24.23 2.70 -2.13
CA GLY A 281 24.23 3.16 -3.51
C GLY A 281 25.48 2.75 -4.30
N LYS A 282 26.04 1.56 -3.99
CA LYS A 282 27.25 0.99 -4.60
C LYS A 282 26.99 -0.24 -5.45
#